data_AF-A0A6F9AY30-F1
#
_entry.id   AF-A0A6F9AY30-F1
#
_cell.length_a   1.000
_cell.length_b   1.000
_cell.length_c   1.000
_cell.angle_alpha   90.00
_cell.angle_beta   90.00
_cell.angle_gamma   90.00
#
_symmetry.space_group_name_H-M   'P 1'
#
loop_
_entity.id
_entity.type
_entity.pdbx_description
1 polymer ?
#
loop_
_entity_poly.entity_id
_entity_poly.type
_entity_poly.pdbx_seq_one_letter_code
_entity_poly.pdbx_strand_id
1 'polypeptide(L)'
;MDFQRLLLQVEQALSSEEVQSLAFLCKDLLEKDLSSVTTASKLFSLLMDQQLLSPDQPYLLADLLLTIQQQCLMRGLGLNNQLSTTSSLISPYRKMLYNLSENITKDELREIKFLLLNELPRRKLEDNVYGHSDETLIPDNFLSSQPSAKVSSVNRSDTSLESLVSVFEWLGFETQTEPDCSREKILSLVVELSNRDHSQMDCLVCCVLSHGQQGCVYGVDGQKVSVRELTGPFSGLKCSSLRDKPKLFFIQACQGTKEQKPVFIQSDGPGPSSTTTSSICTDAVVLKDSIPNDADFLLGMATVPHFASFRDKRQGTWFIQSLCQNLIKLVPSGYDLLSILTKVNDDVSRMTDPYGTKKQMPQPAYSLRKRVVFPIPKEPPPRLSLRSASSNSCETET
;
A
#
# COMPACT_ATOMS: atom_id res chain seq x y z
N MET A 1 7.40 44.73 20.86
CA MET A 1 6.06 44.71 20.23
C MET A 1 5.06 44.42 21.32
N ASP A 2 3.91 45.08 21.29
CA ASP A 2 2.86 44.85 22.28
C ASP A 2 2.36 43.40 22.15
N PHE A 3 2.64 42.56 23.14
CA PHE A 3 2.34 41.13 23.13
C PHE A 3 0.84 40.87 22.91
N GLN A 4 0.00 41.79 23.38
CA GLN A 4 -1.45 41.74 23.14
C GLN A 4 -1.80 41.91 21.66
N ARG A 5 -1.06 42.73 20.90
CA ARG A 5 -1.25 42.83 19.44
C ARG A 5 -0.84 41.56 18.72
N LEU A 6 0.19 40.87 19.21
CA LEU A 6 0.62 39.58 18.66
C LEU A 6 -0.44 38.50 18.89
N LEU A 7 -1.00 38.41 20.10
CA LEU A 7 -2.10 37.47 20.40
C LEU A 7 -3.35 37.78 19.57
N LEU A 8 -3.68 39.05 19.35
CA LEU A 8 -4.80 39.46 18.52
C LEU A 8 -4.59 39.08 17.04
N GLN A 9 -3.38 39.24 16.51
CA GLN A 9 -3.03 38.81 15.15
C GLN A 9 -3.12 37.29 14.99
N VAL A 10 -2.70 36.54 16.02
CA VAL A 10 -2.85 35.08 16.02
C VAL A 10 -4.31 34.68 16.06
N GLU A 11 -5.12 35.28 16.93
CA GLU A 11 -6.55 35.00 17.00
C GLU A 11 -7.27 35.27 15.68
N GLN A 12 -6.98 36.39 15.02
CA GLN A 12 -7.59 36.74 13.73
C GLN A 12 -7.21 35.77 12.61
N ALA A 13 -6.10 35.05 12.76
CA ALA A 13 -5.63 34.11 11.76
C ALA A 13 -6.11 32.66 11.98
N LEU A 14 -6.65 32.34 13.16
CA LEU A 14 -7.07 30.99 13.51
C LEU A 14 -8.56 30.78 13.23
N SER A 15 -8.89 29.66 12.59
CA SER A 15 -10.25 29.17 12.45
C SER A 15 -10.78 28.58 13.76
N SER A 16 -12.11 28.42 13.86
CA SER A 16 -12.73 27.80 15.04
C SER A 16 -12.25 26.37 15.29
N GLU A 17 -11.90 25.62 14.24
CA GLU A 17 -11.38 24.25 14.35
C GLU A 17 -9.96 24.27 14.93
N GLU A 18 -9.11 25.19 14.47
CA GLU A 18 -7.75 25.34 15.00
C GLU A 18 -7.75 25.79 16.46
N VAL A 19 -8.70 26.64 16.87
CA VAL A 19 -8.87 27.02 18.29
C VAL A 19 -9.23 25.80 19.15
N GLN A 20 -10.05 24.88 18.63
CA GLN A 20 -10.36 23.62 19.31
C GLN A 20 -9.15 22.70 19.38
N SER A 21 -8.33 22.65 18.32
CA SER A 21 -7.07 21.91 18.31
C SER A 21 -6.07 22.46 19.33
N LEU A 22 -5.95 23.78 19.45
CA LEU A 22 -5.14 24.42 20.48
C LEU A 22 -5.65 24.10 21.89
N ALA A 23 -6.96 24.18 22.11
CA ALA A 23 -7.56 23.82 23.38
C ALA A 23 -7.32 22.33 23.73
N PHE A 24 -7.38 21.44 22.74
CA PHE A 24 -7.08 20.02 22.92
C PHE A 24 -5.61 19.79 23.34
N LEU A 25 -4.66 20.45 22.67
CA LEU A 25 -3.23 20.33 22.96
C LEU A 25 -2.89 20.85 24.37
N CYS A 26 -3.60 21.88 24.83
CA CYS A 26 -3.43 22.46 26.17
C CYS A 26 -4.22 21.75 27.28
N LYS A 27 -4.98 20.68 26.98
CA LYS A 27 -5.88 20.05 27.96
C LYS A 27 -5.18 19.49 29.20
N ASP A 28 -3.93 19.04 29.07
CA ASP A 28 -3.16 18.53 30.22
C ASP A 28 -2.46 19.66 31.00
N LEU A 29 -2.48 20.89 30.48
CA LEU A 29 -1.83 22.06 31.08
C LEU A 29 -2.77 22.91 31.92
N LEU A 30 -4.08 22.76 31.74
CA LEU A 30 -5.11 23.55 32.42
C LEU A 30 -6.02 22.61 33.22
N GLU A 31 -6.17 22.89 34.51
CA GLU A 31 -7.05 22.10 35.41
C GLU A 31 -8.55 22.26 35.10
N LYS A 32 -8.92 23.26 34.29
CA LYS A 32 -10.30 23.58 33.93
C LYS A 32 -10.72 22.85 32.65
N ASP A 33 -11.99 22.46 32.58
CA ASP A 33 -12.54 21.84 31.37
C ASP A 33 -12.59 22.85 30.20
N LEU A 34 -11.76 22.60 29.19
CA LEU A 34 -11.61 23.45 28.01
C LEU A 34 -12.70 23.20 26.96
N SER A 35 -13.64 22.29 27.21
CA SER A 35 -14.80 22.02 26.33
C SER A 35 -15.66 23.26 26.02
N SER A 36 -15.60 24.29 26.90
CA SER A 36 -16.35 25.56 26.78
C SER A 36 -15.55 26.72 26.18
N VAL A 37 -14.32 26.46 25.69
CA VAL A 37 -13.46 27.47 25.08
C VAL A 37 -13.75 27.53 23.58
N THR A 38 -14.43 28.58 23.16
CA THR A 38 -14.83 28.80 21.77
C THR A 38 -13.99 29.85 21.03
N THR A 39 -13.16 30.61 21.75
CA THR A 39 -12.32 31.69 21.18
C THR A 39 -10.87 31.59 21.66
N ALA A 40 -9.93 31.98 20.78
CA ALA A 40 -8.50 31.95 21.08
C ALA A 40 -8.15 32.93 22.21
N SER A 41 -8.77 34.11 22.25
CA SER A 41 -8.61 35.08 23.34
C SER A 41 -8.88 34.46 24.72
N LYS A 42 -9.96 33.69 24.84
CA LYS A 42 -10.31 33.04 26.12
C LYS A 42 -9.28 31.97 26.51
N LEU A 43 -8.76 31.22 25.54
CA LEU A 43 -7.68 30.25 25.76
C LEU A 43 -6.39 30.96 26.22
N PHE A 44 -5.99 32.03 25.53
CA PHE A 44 -4.77 32.77 25.86
C PHE A 44 -4.87 33.46 27.22
N SER A 45 -6.02 34.03 27.59
CA SER A 45 -6.24 34.56 28.93
C SER A 45 -6.05 33.50 30.02
N LEU A 46 -6.58 32.28 29.83
CA LEU A 46 -6.39 31.20 30.79
C LEU A 46 -4.93 30.75 30.90
N LEU A 47 -4.20 30.72 29.79
CA LEU A 47 -2.76 30.39 29.78
C LEU A 47 -1.92 31.49 30.44
N MET A 48 -2.29 32.76 30.27
CA MET A 48 -1.65 33.91 30.94
C MET A 48 -1.92 33.91 32.45
N ASP A 49 -3.16 33.62 32.87
CA ASP A 49 -3.55 33.52 34.29
C ASP A 49 -2.74 32.45 35.03
N GLN A 50 -2.37 31.36 34.35
CA GLN A 50 -1.50 30.31 34.89
C GLN A 50 0.01 30.53 34.65
N GLN A 51 0.40 31.70 34.15
CA GLN A 51 1.78 32.08 33.84
C GLN A 51 2.49 31.16 32.82
N LEU A 52 1.72 30.40 32.02
CA LEU A 52 2.24 29.53 30.96
C LEU A 52 2.49 30.28 29.65
N LEU A 53 1.94 31.49 29.53
CA LEU A 53 2.08 32.37 28.39
C LEU A 53 2.36 33.80 28.87
N SER A 54 3.48 34.37 28.46
CA SER A 54 3.83 35.75 28.80
C SER A 54 4.73 36.36 27.71
N PRO A 55 4.92 37.70 27.69
CA PRO A 55 5.84 38.34 26.76
C PRO A 55 7.28 37.80 26.86
N ASP A 56 7.69 37.39 28.06
CA ASP A 56 9.02 36.86 28.34
C ASP A 56 9.14 35.35 28.08
N GLN A 57 8.00 34.65 27.95
CA GLN A 57 7.91 33.21 27.68
C GLN A 57 6.89 32.88 26.57
N PRO A 58 7.14 33.27 25.31
CA PRO A 58 6.26 32.98 24.19
C PRO A 58 6.40 31.54 23.65
N TYR A 59 7.23 30.70 24.27
CA TYR A 59 7.62 29.39 23.75
C TYR A 59 6.45 28.43 23.57
N LEU A 60 5.50 28.43 24.51
CA LEU A 60 4.31 27.59 24.41
C LEU A 60 3.47 27.97 23.19
N LEU A 61 3.30 29.28 22.93
CA LEU A 61 2.58 29.75 21.76
C LEU A 61 3.29 29.36 20.46
N ALA A 62 4.62 29.46 20.42
CA ALA A 62 5.41 29.03 19.27
C ALA A 62 5.28 27.51 19.03
N ASP A 63 5.32 26.69 20.07
CA ASP A 63 5.20 25.23 19.98
C ASP A 63 3.78 24.78 19.58
N LEU A 64 2.75 25.47 20.09
CA LEU A 64 1.36 25.28 19.69
C LEU A 64 1.14 25.58 18.20
N LEU A 65 1.60 26.75 17.73
CA LEU A 65 1.47 27.17 16.33
C LEU A 65 2.28 26.27 15.38
N LEU A 66 3.44 25.78 15.82
CA LEU A 66 4.20 24.78 15.07
C LEU A 66 3.44 23.46 14.95
N THR A 67 2.84 23.00 16.05
CA THR A 67 2.14 21.70 16.10
C THR A 67 0.92 21.68 15.18
N ILE A 68 0.17 22.78 15.07
CA ILE A 68 -0.95 22.93 14.12
C ILE A 68 -0.49 23.30 12.68
N GLN A 69 0.80 23.18 12.39
CA GLN A 69 1.42 23.41 11.08
C GLN A 69 1.24 24.81 10.47
N GLN A 70 1.03 25.84 11.30
CA GLN A 70 0.92 27.24 10.88
C GLN A 70 2.30 27.89 10.61
N GLN A 71 3.07 27.29 9.71
CA GLN A 71 4.45 27.69 9.39
C GLN A 71 4.56 29.10 8.77
N CYS A 72 3.50 29.56 8.07
CA CYS A 72 3.46 30.88 7.47
C CYS A 72 3.30 31.99 8.52
N LEU A 73 2.48 31.74 9.55
CA LEU A 73 2.24 32.68 10.65
C LEU A 73 3.49 32.88 11.52
N MET A 74 4.21 31.77 11.78
CA MET A 74 5.47 31.77 12.53
C MET A 74 6.54 32.68 11.91
N ARG A 75 6.64 32.69 10.57
CA ARG A 75 7.58 33.54 9.81
C ARG A 75 7.17 35.02 9.83
N GLY A 76 5.87 35.31 9.78
CA GLY A 76 5.34 36.69 9.83
C GLY A 76 5.45 37.35 11.21
N LEU A 77 5.39 36.56 12.29
CA LEU A 77 5.40 37.04 13.68
C LEU A 77 6.78 37.03 14.35
N GLY A 78 7.82 36.52 13.67
CA GLY A 78 9.19 36.53 14.18
C GLY A 78 9.49 35.50 15.28
N LEU A 79 8.66 34.46 15.42
CA LEU A 79 8.76 33.45 16.48
C LEU A 79 9.75 32.31 16.19
N ASN A 80 10.34 32.28 14.99
CA ASN A 80 11.22 31.19 14.52
C ASN A 80 12.49 30.98 15.36
N ASN A 81 13.02 32.05 15.98
CA ASN A 81 14.26 31.98 16.76
C ASN A 81 14.03 31.57 18.23
N GLN A 82 12.78 31.32 18.63
CA GLN A 82 12.41 31.03 20.02
C GLN A 82 12.33 29.53 20.32
N LEU A 83 12.49 28.63 19.35
CA LEU A 83 12.55 27.20 19.63
C LEU A 83 13.91 26.81 20.24
N SER A 84 14.06 27.01 21.55
CA SER A 84 15.18 26.46 22.32
C SER A 84 14.89 25.03 22.75
N THR A 85 15.95 24.23 22.85
CA THR A 85 16.05 22.78 23.13
C THR A 85 15.48 22.29 24.47
N THR A 86 14.60 23.04 25.11
CA THR A 86 13.93 22.66 26.35
C THR A 86 12.65 21.89 26.07
N SER A 87 12.46 20.78 26.79
CA SER A 87 11.25 19.95 26.85
C SER A 87 9.97 20.72 26.50
N SER A 88 9.36 20.38 25.36
CA SER A 88 8.00 20.78 24.99
C SER A 88 7.05 20.65 26.18
N LEU A 89 6.36 21.74 26.54
CA LEU A 89 5.36 21.72 27.62
C LEU A 89 4.16 20.86 27.23
N ILE A 90 3.82 20.81 25.94
CA ILE A 90 2.76 19.93 25.43
C ILE A 90 3.26 18.49 25.48
N SER A 91 2.48 17.58 26.06
CA SER A 91 2.88 16.18 26.19
C SER A 91 3.08 15.53 24.81
N PRO A 92 4.10 14.67 24.62
CA PRO A 92 4.29 13.94 23.37
C PRO A 92 3.06 13.13 22.96
N TYR A 93 2.31 12.63 23.96
CA TYR A 93 1.07 11.91 23.76
C TYR A 93 -0.03 12.80 23.14
N ARG A 94 -0.20 14.05 23.60
CA ARG A 94 -1.15 15.00 22.99
C ARG A 94 -0.79 15.34 21.56
N LYS A 95 0.49 15.56 21.27
CA LYS A 95 0.97 15.79 19.90
C LYS A 95 0.70 14.58 19.02
N MET A 96 0.95 13.37 19.52
CA MET A 96 0.64 12.14 18.78
C MET A 96 -0.86 12.01 18.50
N LEU A 97 -1.73 12.23 19.50
CA LEU A 97 -3.18 12.15 19.32
C LEU A 97 -3.72 13.20 18.34
N TYR A 98 -3.20 14.43 18.41
CA TYR A 98 -3.57 15.49 17.48
C TYR A 98 -3.12 15.15 16.05
N ASN A 99 -1.87 14.71 15.87
CA ASN A 99 -1.41 14.25 14.56
C ASN A 99 -2.24 13.07 14.05
N LEU A 100 -2.66 12.16 14.92
CA LEU A 100 -3.57 11.09 14.55
C LEU A 100 -4.94 11.64 14.13
N SER A 101 -5.53 12.59 14.85
CA SER A 101 -6.84 13.16 14.49
C SER A 101 -6.82 13.92 13.17
N GLU A 102 -5.74 14.63 12.85
CA GLU A 102 -5.59 15.33 11.56
C GLU A 102 -5.43 14.35 10.38
N ASN A 103 -4.85 13.18 10.63
CA ASN A 103 -4.58 12.17 9.61
C ASN A 103 -5.61 11.03 9.58
N ILE A 104 -6.73 11.16 10.31
CA ILE A 104 -7.82 10.19 10.34
C ILE A 104 -9.08 10.86 9.79
N THR A 105 -9.62 10.30 8.72
CA THR A 105 -10.88 10.73 8.12
C THR A 105 -12.08 10.29 8.98
N LYS A 106 -13.24 10.96 8.80
CA LYS A 106 -14.49 10.55 9.48
C LYS A 106 -14.89 9.11 9.17
N ASP A 107 -14.58 8.62 7.97
CA ASP A 107 -14.87 7.24 7.58
C ASP A 107 -13.89 6.24 8.19
N GLU A 108 -12.60 6.56 8.26
CA GLU A 108 -11.62 5.78 9.03
C GLU A 108 -11.98 5.74 10.52
N LEU A 109 -12.44 6.87 11.09
CA LEU A 109 -12.90 6.90 12.48
C LEU A 109 -14.13 6.02 12.69
N ARG A 110 -15.06 5.95 11.73
CA ARG A 110 -16.19 5.00 11.77
C ARG A 110 -15.72 3.55 11.68
N GLU A 111 -14.75 3.26 10.83
CA GLU A 111 -14.16 1.92 10.72
C GLU A 111 -13.43 1.52 11.99
N ILE A 112 -12.65 2.42 12.60
CA ILE A 112 -12.00 2.21 13.89
C ILE A 112 -13.05 1.98 14.99
N LYS A 113 -14.11 2.80 15.04
CA LYS A 113 -15.21 2.60 15.98
C LYS A 113 -15.88 1.23 15.79
N PHE A 114 -16.06 0.79 14.54
CA PHE A 114 -16.62 -0.52 14.21
C PHE A 114 -15.72 -1.68 14.66
N LEU A 115 -14.41 -1.58 14.39
CA LEU A 115 -13.41 -2.59 14.80
C LEU A 115 -13.32 -2.72 16.33
N LEU A 116 -13.52 -1.62 17.05
CA LEU A 116 -13.45 -1.57 18.51
C LEU A 116 -14.77 -1.93 19.21
N LEU A 117 -15.85 -2.27 18.47
CA LEU A 117 -17.16 -2.60 19.06
C LEU A 117 -17.14 -3.79 20.02
N ASN A 118 -16.20 -4.72 19.83
CA ASN A 118 -16.05 -5.90 20.69
C ASN A 118 -15.08 -5.65 21.88
N GLU A 119 -14.33 -4.55 21.84
CA GLU A 119 -13.31 -4.20 22.84
C GLU A 119 -13.77 -3.03 23.74
N LEU A 120 -14.64 -2.15 23.23
CA LEU A 120 -15.11 -0.95 23.91
C LEU A 120 -16.64 -0.86 23.91
N PRO A 121 -17.29 -0.47 25.03
CA PRO A 121 -18.73 -0.29 25.09
C PRO A 121 -19.22 0.74 24.05
N ARG A 122 -20.27 0.40 23.29
CA ARG A 122 -20.90 1.28 22.27
C ARG A 122 -21.15 2.71 22.76
N ARG A 123 -21.61 2.87 24.01
CA ARG A 123 -21.84 4.18 24.65
C ARG A 123 -20.61 5.08 24.63
N LYS A 124 -19.39 4.52 24.78
CA LYS A 124 -18.14 5.30 24.76
C LYS A 124 -17.66 5.64 23.33
N LEU A 125 -18.19 4.96 22.32
CA LEU A 125 -17.85 5.18 20.91
C LEU A 125 -18.81 6.18 20.24
N GLU A 126 -19.98 6.41 20.82
CA GLU A 126 -21.05 7.25 20.26
C GLU A 126 -21.15 8.65 20.90
N ASP A 127 -20.32 8.98 21.90
CA ASP A 127 -20.25 10.33 22.47
C ASP A 127 -19.59 11.31 21.49
N ASN A 128 -20.34 11.70 20.47
CA ASN A 128 -20.55 13.07 19.99
C ASN A 128 -21.47 13.01 18.77
N VAL A 129 -22.75 13.41 18.95
CA VAL A 129 -23.49 14.43 18.15
C VAL A 129 -25.01 14.31 18.46
N TYR A 130 -25.50 15.31 19.23
CA TYR A 130 -26.88 15.71 19.54
C TYR A 130 -27.81 14.75 20.32
N GLY A 131 -28.50 15.34 21.31
CA GLY A 131 -29.32 14.64 22.28
C GLY A 131 -30.76 14.34 21.84
N HIS A 132 -31.48 13.86 22.86
CA HIS A 132 -32.88 13.43 22.95
C HIS A 132 -33.23 11.98 22.52
N SER A 133 -33.48 11.20 23.58
CA SER A 133 -34.55 10.19 23.78
C SER A 133 -34.77 9.16 22.68
N ASP A 134 -34.60 7.87 23.00
CA ASP A 134 -35.67 7.10 23.64
C ASP A 134 -35.15 5.76 24.18
N GLU A 135 -35.81 5.29 25.23
CA GLU A 135 -35.58 4.03 25.91
C GLU A 135 -35.96 2.84 25.01
N THR A 136 -35.25 1.72 25.13
CA THR A 136 -35.92 0.44 25.44
C THR A 136 -34.95 -0.65 25.87
N LEU A 137 -35.37 -1.29 26.96
CA LEU A 137 -34.81 -2.43 27.68
C LEU A 137 -34.84 -3.73 26.85
N ILE A 138 -33.98 -4.71 27.21
CA ILE A 138 -34.28 -6.13 27.53
C ILE A 138 -32.96 -6.96 27.57
N PRO A 139 -32.87 -8.01 28.43
CA PRO A 139 -31.80 -8.14 29.42
C PRO A 139 -30.88 -9.35 29.29
N ASP A 140 -29.89 -9.35 30.20
CA ASP A 140 -28.97 -10.41 30.58
C ASP A 140 -29.57 -11.82 30.66
N ASN A 141 -28.84 -12.80 30.10
CA ASN A 141 -28.39 -14.03 30.77
C ASN A 141 -27.87 -15.04 29.74
N PHE A 142 -26.58 -15.40 29.77
CA PHE A 142 -26.17 -16.75 30.15
C PHE A 142 -24.66 -16.85 30.39
N LEU A 143 -24.32 -17.38 31.56
CA LEU A 143 -22.97 -17.59 32.08
C LEU A 143 -22.27 -18.79 31.45
N SER A 144 -20.94 -18.71 31.50
CA SER A 144 -19.94 -19.78 31.64
C SER A 144 -19.45 -20.49 30.38
N SER A 145 -18.21 -20.20 29.98
CA SER A 145 -17.04 -21.01 30.37
C SER A 145 -15.79 -20.56 29.59
N GLN A 146 -14.76 -20.14 30.31
CA GLN A 146 -13.34 -20.21 29.91
C GLN A 146 -12.78 -21.51 30.56
N PRO A 147 -11.62 -22.09 30.18
CA PRO A 147 -10.48 -21.42 29.54
C PRO A 147 -9.72 -22.23 28.47
N SER A 148 -8.93 -21.56 27.63
CA SER A 148 -7.48 -21.81 27.48
C SER A 148 -6.91 -21.04 26.29
N ALA A 149 -6.01 -20.11 26.60
CA ALA A 149 -5.26 -19.34 25.62
C ALA A 149 -4.33 -20.25 24.80
N LYS A 150 -4.55 -20.30 23.48
CA LYS A 150 -3.50 -20.51 22.49
C LYS A 150 -3.45 -19.25 21.64
N VAL A 151 -2.30 -18.57 21.67
CA VAL A 151 -1.96 -17.51 20.74
C VAL A 151 -1.94 -18.11 19.35
N SER A 152 -3.03 -17.98 18.60
CA SER A 152 -3.08 -18.28 17.18
C SER A 152 -2.84 -16.99 16.42
N SER A 153 -1.76 -16.97 15.65
CA SER A 153 -1.47 -16.01 14.60
C SER A 153 -2.73 -15.68 13.80
N VAL A 154 -3.14 -14.41 13.82
CA VAL A 154 -4.19 -13.89 12.95
C VAL A 154 -3.69 -14.01 11.50
N ASN A 155 -4.29 -14.92 10.72
CA ASN A 155 -4.02 -15.07 9.29
C ASN A 155 -4.22 -13.72 8.59
N ARG A 156 -3.16 -13.16 8.01
CA ARG A 156 -3.25 -12.02 7.07
C ARG A 156 -3.86 -12.55 5.77
N SER A 157 -5.05 -12.10 5.40
CA SER A 157 -5.60 -12.34 4.05
C SER A 157 -4.71 -11.61 3.02
N ASP A 158 -4.18 -12.35 2.04
CA ASP A 158 -3.38 -11.77 0.96
C ASP A 158 -4.31 -11.37 -0.20
N THR A 159 -4.65 -10.09 -0.27
CA THR A 159 -5.53 -9.52 -1.31
C THR A 159 -5.05 -9.83 -2.74
N SER A 160 -3.74 -10.03 -2.96
CA SER A 160 -3.21 -10.39 -4.29
C SER A 160 -3.54 -11.84 -4.65
N LEU A 161 -3.46 -12.75 -3.68
CA LEU A 161 -3.80 -14.16 -3.87
C LEU A 161 -5.29 -14.31 -4.19
N GLU A 162 -6.15 -13.65 -3.41
CA GLU A 162 -7.61 -13.66 -3.63
C GLU A 162 -7.99 -13.11 -5.02
N SER A 163 -7.30 -12.03 -5.45
CA SER A 163 -7.50 -11.44 -6.78
C SER A 163 -7.08 -12.38 -7.91
N LEU A 164 -5.99 -13.14 -7.73
CA LEU A 164 -5.55 -14.12 -8.72
C LEU A 164 -6.52 -15.28 -8.82
N VAL A 165 -6.88 -15.88 -7.69
CA VAL A 165 -7.81 -17.02 -7.65
C VAL A 165 -9.13 -16.64 -8.32
N SER A 166 -9.77 -15.56 -7.87
CA SER A 166 -11.06 -15.13 -8.41
C SER A 166 -11.02 -14.84 -9.91
N VAL A 167 -9.96 -14.21 -10.43
CA VAL A 167 -9.83 -13.89 -11.86
C VAL A 167 -9.54 -15.12 -12.69
N PHE A 168 -8.63 -16.00 -12.27
CA PHE A 168 -8.29 -17.18 -13.04
C PHE A 168 -9.42 -18.23 -13.02
N GLU A 169 -10.13 -18.38 -11.90
CA GLU A 169 -11.37 -19.18 -11.87
C GLU A 169 -12.42 -18.61 -12.82
N TRP A 170 -12.63 -17.30 -12.83
CA TRP A 170 -13.54 -16.63 -13.77
C TRP A 170 -13.12 -16.83 -15.24
N LEU A 171 -11.81 -16.89 -15.52
CA LEU A 171 -11.28 -17.23 -16.85
C LEU A 171 -11.41 -18.73 -17.21
N GLY A 172 -11.93 -19.56 -16.31
CA GLY A 172 -12.18 -20.98 -16.52
C GLY A 172 -11.03 -21.91 -16.12
N PHE A 173 -10.06 -21.43 -15.34
CA PHE A 173 -8.97 -22.27 -14.84
C PHE A 173 -9.39 -23.04 -13.59
N GLU A 174 -8.90 -24.27 -13.46
CA GLU A 174 -8.85 -24.97 -12.17
C GLU A 174 -7.67 -24.44 -11.36
N THR A 175 -7.93 -23.74 -10.26
CA THR A 175 -6.89 -23.11 -9.44
C THR A 175 -6.51 -23.94 -8.21
N GLN A 176 -5.21 -24.02 -7.91
CA GLN A 176 -4.66 -24.65 -6.70
C GLN A 176 -3.71 -23.67 -6.00
N THR A 177 -3.83 -23.52 -4.68
CA THR A 177 -3.08 -22.53 -3.89
C THR A 177 -2.29 -23.20 -2.78
N GLU A 178 -1.00 -22.86 -2.65
CA GLU A 178 -0.12 -23.42 -1.62
C GLU A 178 0.60 -22.27 -0.91
N PRO A 179 0.15 -21.85 0.29
CA PRO A 179 0.79 -20.78 1.05
C PRO A 179 2.08 -21.26 1.71
N ASP A 180 2.97 -20.31 2.03
CA ASP A 180 4.15 -20.50 2.89
C ASP A 180 5.03 -21.71 2.55
N CYS A 181 5.34 -21.89 1.26
CA CYS A 181 6.13 -23.03 0.78
C CYS A 181 7.64 -22.86 1.04
N SER A 182 8.31 -23.91 1.55
CA SER A 182 9.77 -24.02 1.54
C SER A 182 10.30 -24.30 0.13
N ARG A 183 11.62 -24.17 -0.10
CA ARG A 183 12.23 -24.56 -1.38
C ARG A 183 11.86 -25.98 -1.80
N GLU A 184 11.96 -26.95 -0.90
CA GLU A 184 11.68 -28.36 -1.21
C GLU A 184 10.21 -28.54 -1.59
N LYS A 185 9.29 -27.87 -0.87
CA LYS A 185 7.87 -27.91 -1.18
C LYS A 185 7.56 -27.29 -2.54
N ILE A 186 8.13 -26.12 -2.86
CA ILE A 186 8.00 -25.47 -4.19
C ILE A 186 8.43 -26.44 -5.29
N LEU A 187 9.62 -27.03 -5.18
CA LEU A 187 10.15 -27.95 -6.18
C LEU A 187 9.29 -29.21 -6.31
N SER A 188 8.80 -29.75 -5.19
CA SER A 188 7.92 -30.92 -5.20
C SER A 188 6.60 -30.65 -5.93
N LEU A 189 5.98 -29.49 -5.69
CA LEU A 189 4.74 -29.07 -6.34
C LEU A 189 4.93 -28.88 -7.86
N VAL A 190 6.04 -28.24 -8.26
CA VAL A 190 6.38 -28.06 -9.67
C VAL A 190 6.57 -29.41 -10.36
N VAL A 191 7.28 -30.34 -9.74
CA VAL A 191 7.49 -31.68 -10.29
C VAL A 191 6.17 -32.45 -10.37
N GLU A 192 5.36 -32.43 -9.31
CA GLU A 192 4.04 -33.05 -9.29
C GLU A 192 3.16 -32.52 -10.43
N LEU A 193 3.06 -31.19 -10.56
CA LEU A 193 2.27 -30.54 -11.60
C LEU A 193 2.79 -30.88 -12.99
N SER A 194 4.12 -30.94 -13.19
CA SER A 194 4.71 -31.30 -14.48
C SER A 194 4.43 -32.75 -14.91
N ASN A 195 4.18 -33.64 -13.94
CA ASN A 195 3.88 -35.05 -14.17
C ASN A 195 2.39 -35.33 -14.41
N ARG A 196 1.50 -34.34 -14.25
CA ARG A 196 0.08 -34.49 -14.56
C ARG A 196 -0.16 -34.62 -16.07
N ASP A 197 -1.29 -35.21 -16.44
CA ASP A 197 -1.72 -35.23 -17.84
C ASP A 197 -2.48 -33.95 -18.20
N HIS A 198 -1.83 -33.09 -18.97
CA HIS A 198 -2.39 -31.82 -19.46
C HIS A 198 -3.04 -31.94 -20.84
N SER A 199 -3.23 -33.16 -21.38
CA SER A 199 -3.68 -33.37 -22.77
C SER A 199 -5.03 -32.70 -23.06
N GLN A 200 -5.93 -32.66 -22.06
CA GLN A 200 -7.25 -32.03 -22.14
C GLN A 200 -7.27 -30.54 -21.74
N MET A 201 -6.13 -29.95 -21.38
CA MET A 201 -6.02 -28.55 -21.00
C MET A 201 -5.53 -27.70 -22.18
N ASP A 202 -5.86 -26.42 -22.21
CA ASP A 202 -5.44 -25.50 -23.28
C ASP A 202 -4.09 -24.82 -23.00
N CYS A 203 -3.81 -24.53 -21.73
CA CYS A 203 -2.58 -23.88 -21.28
C CYS A 203 -2.33 -24.12 -19.79
N LEU A 204 -1.14 -23.76 -19.33
CA LEU A 204 -0.75 -23.78 -17.92
C LEU A 204 -0.50 -22.34 -17.44
N VAL A 205 -1.01 -22.00 -16.25
CA VAL A 205 -0.67 -20.76 -15.54
C VAL A 205 -0.03 -21.09 -14.20
N CYS A 206 1.10 -20.48 -13.88
CA CYS A 206 1.76 -20.58 -12.58
C CYS A 206 2.05 -19.17 -12.04
N CYS A 207 1.47 -18.84 -10.89
CA CYS A 207 1.71 -17.57 -10.22
C CYS A 207 2.57 -17.80 -8.97
N VAL A 208 3.66 -17.04 -8.83
CA VAL A 208 4.55 -17.13 -7.67
C VAL A 208 4.64 -15.76 -7.01
N LEU A 209 4.19 -15.68 -5.75
CA LEU A 209 4.26 -14.48 -4.91
C LEU A 209 5.27 -14.74 -3.80
N SER A 210 6.46 -14.12 -3.86
CA SER A 210 7.49 -14.32 -2.84
C SER A 210 8.49 -13.16 -2.79
N HIS A 211 9.36 -13.13 -1.78
CA HIS A 211 10.61 -12.39 -1.90
C HIS A 211 11.48 -13.01 -3.00
N GLY A 212 12.40 -12.21 -3.53
CA GLY A 212 13.30 -12.68 -4.57
C GLY A 212 14.57 -11.85 -4.66
N GLN A 213 15.41 -12.30 -5.57
CA GLN A 213 16.56 -11.57 -6.06
C GLN A 213 16.72 -11.91 -7.55
N GLN A 214 17.72 -11.34 -8.21
CA GLN A 214 17.92 -11.55 -9.64
C GLN A 214 17.89 -13.04 -10.03
N GLY A 215 16.91 -13.42 -10.86
CA GLY A 215 16.76 -14.77 -11.41
C GLY A 215 16.23 -15.84 -10.46
N CYS A 216 15.85 -15.52 -9.22
CA CYS A 216 15.30 -16.51 -8.29
C CYS A 216 14.27 -15.95 -7.30
N VAL A 217 13.44 -16.84 -6.78
CA VAL A 217 12.50 -16.59 -5.67
C VAL A 217 13.00 -17.29 -4.41
N TYR A 218 12.48 -16.92 -3.24
CA TYR A 218 12.78 -17.59 -1.98
C TYR A 218 11.61 -18.47 -1.53
N GLY A 219 11.92 -19.59 -0.88
CA GLY A 219 10.98 -20.27 0.01
C GLY A 219 10.94 -19.61 1.39
N VAL A 220 9.97 -19.98 2.22
CA VAL A 220 9.86 -19.46 3.60
C VAL A 220 11.03 -19.87 4.50
N ASP A 221 11.78 -20.87 4.07
CA ASP A 221 13.03 -21.36 4.67
C ASP A 221 14.25 -20.50 4.29
N GLY A 222 14.06 -19.45 3.49
CA GLY A 222 15.13 -18.56 3.03
C GLY A 222 16.02 -19.18 1.94
N GLN A 223 15.67 -20.38 1.44
CA GLN A 223 16.42 -21.03 0.37
C GLN A 223 15.93 -20.56 -1.02
N LYS A 224 16.86 -20.52 -1.98
CA LYS A 224 16.61 -19.99 -3.34
C LYS A 224 16.06 -21.06 -4.28
N VAL A 225 15.09 -20.67 -5.10
CA VAL A 225 14.60 -21.44 -6.26
C VAL A 225 14.76 -20.58 -7.50
N SER A 226 15.61 -21.01 -8.43
CA SER A 226 15.81 -20.30 -9.68
C SER A 226 14.55 -20.36 -10.57
N VAL A 227 14.34 -19.32 -11.38
CA VAL A 227 13.24 -19.33 -12.37
C VAL A 227 13.35 -20.51 -13.33
N ARG A 228 14.57 -20.98 -13.61
CA ARG A 228 14.81 -22.18 -14.42
C ARG A 228 14.35 -23.47 -13.73
N GLU A 229 14.52 -23.58 -12.41
CA GLU A 229 13.99 -24.70 -11.64
C GLU A 229 12.45 -24.73 -11.65
N LEU A 230 11.79 -23.57 -11.68
CA LEU A 230 10.32 -23.46 -11.79
C LEU A 230 9.81 -23.82 -13.19
N THR A 231 10.48 -23.33 -14.24
CA THR A 231 9.99 -23.43 -15.63
C THR A 231 10.45 -24.70 -16.34
N GLY A 232 11.67 -25.16 -16.05
CA GLY A 232 12.33 -26.26 -16.77
C GLY A 232 11.55 -27.58 -16.80
N PRO A 233 10.87 -28.00 -15.71
CA PRO A 233 10.04 -29.22 -15.71
C PRO A 233 8.90 -29.22 -16.74
N PHE A 234 8.45 -28.04 -17.18
CA PHE A 234 7.39 -27.90 -18.19
C PHE A 234 7.88 -27.77 -19.63
N SER A 235 9.19 -27.92 -19.86
CA SER A 235 9.76 -27.93 -21.22
C SER A 235 9.17 -29.06 -22.07
N GLY A 236 9.15 -28.89 -23.40
CA GLY A 236 8.49 -29.83 -24.30
C GLY A 236 9.06 -31.25 -24.24
N LEU A 237 10.33 -31.41 -23.88
CA LEU A 237 10.95 -32.71 -23.65
C LEU A 237 10.48 -33.39 -22.35
N LYS A 238 10.23 -32.62 -21.29
CA LYS A 238 9.90 -33.14 -19.95
C LYS A 238 8.40 -33.27 -19.71
N CYS A 239 7.60 -32.38 -20.28
CA CYS A 239 6.14 -32.38 -20.16
C CYS A 239 5.50 -32.44 -21.57
N SER A 240 5.34 -33.65 -22.09
CA SER A 240 4.86 -33.87 -23.46
C SER A 240 3.42 -33.43 -23.69
N SER A 241 2.56 -33.52 -22.66
CA SER A 241 1.15 -33.13 -22.69
C SER A 241 0.92 -31.60 -22.78
N LEU A 242 1.97 -30.80 -22.53
CA LEU A 242 2.01 -29.33 -22.70
C LEU A 242 2.78 -28.85 -23.94
N ARG A 243 3.14 -29.75 -24.86
CA ARG A 243 3.73 -29.34 -26.15
C ARG A 243 2.74 -28.50 -26.96
N ASP A 244 3.26 -27.45 -27.59
CA ASP A 244 2.48 -26.49 -28.39
C ASP A 244 1.37 -25.73 -27.62
N LYS A 245 1.34 -25.85 -26.29
CA LYS A 245 0.39 -25.17 -25.40
C LYS A 245 1.09 -24.04 -24.63
N PRO A 246 0.47 -22.86 -24.45
CA PRO A 246 1.09 -21.78 -23.69
C PRO A 246 1.38 -22.17 -22.24
N LYS A 247 2.56 -21.79 -21.75
CA LYS A 247 3.04 -21.99 -20.37
C LYS A 247 3.34 -20.63 -19.77
N LEU A 248 2.41 -20.11 -18.99
CA LEU A 248 2.36 -18.73 -18.53
C LEU A 248 2.80 -18.65 -17.06
N PHE A 249 3.88 -17.94 -16.79
CA PHE A 249 4.42 -17.74 -15.45
C PHE A 249 4.31 -16.26 -15.07
N PHE A 250 3.65 -15.96 -13.97
CA PHE A 250 3.58 -14.61 -13.40
C PHE A 250 4.32 -14.60 -12.07
N ILE A 251 5.49 -13.95 -12.04
CA ILE A 251 6.37 -13.96 -10.87
C ILE A 251 6.41 -12.56 -10.27
N GLN A 252 5.78 -12.44 -9.10
CA GLN A 252 5.83 -11.28 -8.24
C GLN A 252 6.91 -11.52 -7.19
N ALA A 253 8.12 -11.06 -7.51
CA ALA A 253 9.26 -11.08 -6.61
C ALA A 253 10.25 -9.96 -6.97
N CYS A 254 10.93 -9.41 -5.98
CA CYS A 254 12.03 -8.47 -6.21
C CYS A 254 13.11 -9.13 -7.07
N GLN A 255 13.75 -8.39 -7.98
CA GLN A 255 14.88 -8.86 -8.78
C GLN A 255 16.20 -8.19 -8.38
N GLY A 256 16.18 -7.40 -7.30
CA GLY A 256 17.32 -6.82 -6.63
C GLY A 256 16.87 -5.77 -5.62
N THR A 257 17.83 -5.06 -5.03
CA THR A 257 17.60 -4.07 -3.96
C THR A 257 17.60 -2.62 -4.44
N LYS A 258 17.84 -2.38 -5.74
CA LYS A 258 17.84 -1.01 -6.28
C LYS A 258 16.40 -0.51 -6.44
N GLU A 259 16.15 0.74 -6.10
CA GLU A 259 14.90 1.43 -6.41
C GLU A 259 14.99 2.06 -7.81
N GLN A 260 13.94 1.95 -8.63
CA GLN A 260 13.92 2.62 -9.93
C GLN A 260 13.65 4.11 -9.72
N LYS A 261 14.54 4.96 -10.26
CA LYS A 261 14.41 6.41 -10.18
C LYS A 261 13.40 6.92 -11.22
N PRO A 262 12.60 7.94 -10.90
CA PRO A 262 11.76 8.60 -11.89
C PRO A 262 12.62 9.34 -12.92
N VAL A 263 12.20 9.27 -14.18
CA VAL A 263 12.71 10.13 -15.26
C VAL A 263 11.56 11.01 -15.73
N PHE A 264 11.77 12.32 -15.76
CA PHE A 264 10.78 13.27 -16.24
C PHE A 264 10.84 13.34 -17.77
N ILE A 265 9.79 12.87 -18.44
CA ILE A 265 9.69 12.93 -19.90
C ILE A 265 9.30 14.36 -20.28
N GLN A 266 10.12 15.03 -21.11
CA GLN A 266 9.72 16.28 -21.75
C GLN A 266 8.61 15.98 -22.77
N SER A 267 7.52 16.73 -22.70
CA SER A 267 6.45 16.72 -23.71
C SER A 267 7.00 17.14 -25.07
N ASP A 268 6.52 16.51 -26.14
CA ASP A 268 6.93 16.75 -27.53
C ASP A 268 6.65 18.21 -27.96
N GLY A 269 7.56 19.10 -27.62
CA GLY A 269 7.59 20.51 -28.02
C GLY A 269 9.02 20.88 -28.45
N PRO A 270 9.20 21.70 -29.50
CA PRO A 270 10.53 21.92 -30.06
C PRO A 270 11.37 22.79 -29.11
N GLY A 271 12.38 22.20 -28.48
CA GLY A 271 13.37 22.88 -27.65
C GLY A 271 14.78 22.36 -27.93
N PRO A 272 15.81 23.23 -27.98
CA PRO A 272 17.10 22.88 -28.57
C PRO A 272 17.98 22.06 -27.62
N SER A 273 18.72 21.17 -28.26
CA SER A 273 19.73 20.23 -27.78
C SER A 273 20.72 20.77 -26.74
N SER A 274 20.98 19.96 -25.71
CA SER A 274 22.29 19.92 -25.04
C SER A 274 22.79 18.48 -24.93
N THR A 275 23.90 18.27 -25.64
CA THR A 275 24.69 17.03 -25.72
C THR A 275 25.61 16.94 -24.52
N THR A 276 25.63 15.82 -23.79
CA THR A 276 26.90 15.22 -23.35
C THR A 276 26.76 13.74 -23.05
N THR A 277 27.47 13.00 -23.89
CA THR A 277 28.00 11.63 -23.80
C THR A 277 28.18 11.02 -22.40
N SER A 278 27.61 9.83 -22.21
CA SER A 278 28.37 8.70 -21.63
C SER A 278 27.83 7.38 -22.19
N SER A 279 28.67 6.75 -23.02
CA SER A 279 28.84 5.31 -23.19
C SER A 279 27.60 4.44 -22.97
N ILE A 280 26.93 4.10 -24.07
CA ILE A 280 25.96 3.02 -24.17
C ILE A 280 26.69 1.70 -23.87
N CYS A 281 26.54 1.17 -22.65
CA CYS A 281 26.68 -0.26 -22.39
C CYS A 281 25.28 -0.87 -22.36
N THR A 282 24.95 -1.60 -23.42
CA THR A 282 23.68 -2.33 -23.54
C THR A 282 23.79 -3.59 -22.70
N ASP A 283 23.49 -3.45 -21.41
CA ASP A 283 23.41 -4.58 -20.47
C ASP A 283 21.96 -5.06 -20.34
N ALA A 284 21.20 -4.98 -21.45
CA ALA A 284 20.03 -5.82 -21.58
C ALA A 284 20.55 -7.27 -21.57
N VAL A 285 20.55 -7.88 -20.38
CA VAL A 285 20.64 -9.32 -20.21
C VAL A 285 19.38 -9.86 -20.87
N VAL A 286 19.47 -10.02 -22.19
CA VAL A 286 18.80 -11.08 -22.90
C VAL A 286 19.15 -12.31 -22.09
N LEU A 287 18.12 -13.02 -21.60
CA LEU A 287 18.26 -14.42 -21.26
C LEU A 287 18.73 -15.12 -22.56
N LYS A 288 20.03 -15.03 -22.84
CA LYS A 288 20.71 -15.91 -23.75
C LYS A 288 20.70 -17.23 -23.00
N ASP A 289 19.65 -18.00 -23.23
CA ASP A 289 19.74 -19.42 -23.55
C ASP A 289 18.37 -19.98 -23.95
N SER A 290 18.27 -20.18 -25.27
CA SER A 290 17.59 -21.29 -25.95
C SER A 290 16.17 -21.10 -26.52
N ILE A 291 16.09 -21.38 -27.83
CA ILE A 291 15.07 -22.23 -28.48
C ILE A 291 15.91 -23.24 -29.29
N PRO A 292 15.63 -24.57 -29.33
CA PRO A 292 14.34 -25.25 -29.19
C PRO A 292 14.32 -26.35 -28.09
N ASN A 293 13.60 -26.07 -27.00
CA ASN A 293 12.95 -27.02 -26.07
C ASN A 293 11.95 -26.25 -25.17
N ASP A 294 12.21 -24.96 -24.95
CA ASP A 294 11.41 -24.04 -24.13
C ASP A 294 10.51 -23.11 -24.98
N ALA A 295 9.89 -23.65 -26.02
CA ALA A 295 8.90 -22.92 -26.82
C ALA A 295 7.56 -22.77 -26.08
N ASP A 296 6.82 -21.72 -26.43
CA ASP A 296 5.49 -21.41 -25.89
C ASP A 296 5.48 -21.04 -24.40
N PHE A 297 6.56 -20.44 -23.91
CA PHE A 297 6.60 -19.84 -22.58
C PHE A 297 6.31 -18.35 -22.62
N LEU A 298 5.66 -17.86 -21.58
CA LEU A 298 5.60 -16.44 -21.22
C LEU A 298 5.98 -16.31 -19.75
N LEU A 299 6.91 -15.40 -19.46
CA LEU A 299 7.35 -15.06 -18.12
C LEU A 299 7.06 -13.58 -17.88
N GLY A 300 6.00 -13.29 -17.12
CA GLY A 300 5.66 -11.95 -16.64
C GLY A 300 6.33 -11.67 -15.31
N MET A 301 7.48 -10.98 -15.31
CA MET A 301 8.16 -10.54 -14.09
C MET A 301 7.59 -9.21 -13.61
N ALA A 302 7.34 -9.07 -12.31
CA ALA A 302 6.80 -7.85 -11.72
C ALA A 302 7.73 -6.63 -11.81
N THR A 303 9.04 -6.86 -11.94
CA THR A 303 10.05 -5.79 -12.06
C THR A 303 11.23 -6.24 -12.92
N VAL A 304 11.90 -5.28 -13.55
CA VAL A 304 13.14 -5.48 -14.32
C VAL A 304 14.30 -5.98 -13.43
N PRO A 305 15.32 -6.66 -13.99
CA PRO A 305 16.47 -7.14 -13.23
C PRO A 305 17.14 -6.06 -12.37
N HIS A 306 17.59 -6.42 -11.17
CA HIS A 306 18.23 -5.56 -10.16
C HIS A 306 17.31 -4.64 -9.34
N PHE A 307 16.01 -4.58 -9.64
CA PHE A 307 15.10 -3.64 -8.98
C PHE A 307 14.08 -4.30 -8.05
N ALA A 308 13.56 -3.51 -7.10
CA ALA A 308 12.50 -3.92 -6.19
C ALA A 308 11.11 -3.93 -6.88
N SER A 309 10.17 -4.65 -6.28
CA SER A 309 8.74 -4.62 -6.64
C SER A 309 7.91 -4.29 -5.41
N PHE A 310 6.83 -3.53 -5.55
CA PHE A 310 6.12 -2.95 -4.42
C PHE A 310 4.80 -3.64 -4.11
N ARG A 311 4.49 -3.68 -2.80
CA ARG A 311 3.26 -4.20 -2.22
C ARG A 311 2.56 -3.09 -1.44
N ASP A 312 1.28 -2.92 -1.70
CA ASP A 312 0.37 -2.18 -0.82
C ASP A 312 -0.20 -3.17 0.21
N LYS A 313 -0.15 -2.81 1.50
CA LYS A 313 -0.59 -3.69 2.60
C LYS A 313 -2.10 -3.94 2.63
N ARG A 314 -2.91 -3.09 1.99
CA ARG A 314 -4.38 -3.21 1.94
C ARG A 314 -4.89 -3.57 0.54
N GLN A 315 -4.15 -3.23 -0.52
CA GLN A 315 -4.57 -3.44 -1.91
C GLN A 315 -3.85 -4.60 -2.60
N GLY A 316 -2.77 -5.14 -2.04
CA GLY A 316 -1.94 -6.15 -2.68
C GLY A 316 -0.84 -5.55 -3.56
N THR A 317 -0.19 -6.38 -4.38
CA THR A 317 0.98 -5.94 -5.17
C THR A 317 0.58 -5.20 -6.44
N TRP A 318 1.30 -4.12 -6.78
CA TRP A 318 0.97 -3.25 -7.92
C TRP A 318 0.86 -4.02 -9.23
N PHE A 319 1.78 -4.96 -9.47
CA PHE A 319 1.79 -5.80 -10.66
C PHE A 319 0.58 -6.72 -10.73
N ILE A 320 0.28 -7.48 -9.67
CA ILE A 320 -0.82 -8.44 -9.67
C ILE A 320 -2.17 -7.74 -9.74
N GLN A 321 -2.33 -6.62 -9.03
CA GLN A 321 -3.56 -5.83 -9.10
C GLN A 321 -3.80 -5.26 -10.50
N SER A 322 -2.76 -4.69 -11.11
CA SER A 322 -2.83 -4.20 -12.48
C SER A 322 -3.13 -5.34 -13.47
N LEU A 323 -2.50 -6.51 -13.30
CA LEU A 323 -2.74 -7.69 -14.11
C LEU A 323 -4.20 -8.16 -14.03
N CYS A 324 -4.71 -8.40 -12.82
CA CYS A 324 -6.08 -8.84 -12.60
C CYS A 324 -7.10 -7.83 -13.15
N GLN A 325 -6.89 -6.53 -12.90
CA GLN A 325 -7.76 -5.48 -13.44
C GLN A 325 -7.78 -5.46 -14.98
N ASN A 326 -6.62 -5.55 -15.61
CA ASN A 326 -6.53 -5.50 -17.07
C ASN A 326 -7.07 -6.79 -17.71
N LEU A 327 -6.91 -7.95 -17.07
CA LEU A 327 -7.57 -9.19 -17.50
C LEU A 327 -9.10 -9.03 -17.48
N ILE A 328 -9.68 -8.55 -16.38
CA ILE A 328 -11.13 -8.31 -16.26
C ILE A 328 -11.62 -7.33 -17.34
N LYS A 329 -10.90 -6.23 -17.55
CA LYS A 329 -11.34 -5.16 -18.47
C LYS A 329 -11.19 -5.54 -19.94
N LEU A 330 -10.11 -6.22 -20.31
CA LEU A 330 -9.70 -6.35 -21.71
C LEU A 330 -9.99 -7.73 -22.32
N VAL A 331 -10.09 -8.80 -21.53
CA VAL A 331 -10.48 -10.13 -22.03
C VAL A 331 -11.86 -10.11 -22.71
N PRO A 332 -12.90 -9.48 -22.13
CA PRO A 332 -14.21 -9.40 -22.80
C PRO A 332 -14.18 -8.66 -24.14
N SER A 333 -13.17 -7.82 -24.36
CA SER A 333 -12.96 -7.08 -25.61
C SER A 333 -12.06 -7.85 -26.62
N GLY A 334 -11.66 -9.08 -26.31
CA GLY A 334 -10.89 -9.95 -27.20
C GLY A 334 -9.40 -9.58 -27.36
N TYR A 335 -8.84 -8.81 -26.43
CA TYR A 335 -7.41 -8.47 -26.46
C TYR A 335 -6.55 -9.70 -26.19
N ASP A 336 -5.42 -9.82 -26.88
CA ASP A 336 -4.42 -10.85 -26.59
C ASP A 336 -3.60 -10.50 -25.34
N LEU A 337 -3.04 -11.54 -24.73
CA LEU A 337 -2.31 -11.45 -23.47
C LEU A 337 -1.11 -10.49 -23.52
N LEU A 338 -0.40 -10.38 -24.65
CA LEU A 338 0.72 -9.44 -24.76
C LEU A 338 0.24 -7.99 -24.78
N SER A 339 -0.88 -7.72 -25.46
CA SER A 339 -1.54 -6.42 -25.42
C SER A 339 -2.01 -6.06 -23.99
N ILE A 340 -2.57 -7.03 -23.27
CA ILE A 340 -2.97 -6.87 -21.86
C ILE A 340 -1.74 -6.55 -20.99
N LEU A 341 -0.64 -7.30 -21.14
CA LEU A 341 0.59 -7.07 -20.38
C LEU A 341 1.28 -5.74 -20.72
N THR A 342 1.13 -5.28 -21.96
CA THR A 342 1.57 -3.93 -22.35
C THR A 342 0.80 -2.87 -21.57
N LYS A 343 -0.51 -3.06 -21.38
CA LYS A 343 -1.31 -2.16 -20.55
C LYS A 343 -0.94 -2.25 -19.06
N VAL A 344 -0.59 -3.45 -18.57
CA VAL A 344 -0.06 -3.63 -17.21
C VAL A 344 1.24 -2.86 -17.02
N ASN A 345 2.18 -2.92 -17.96
CA ASN A 345 3.42 -2.14 -17.91
C ASN A 345 3.12 -0.63 -17.83
N ASP A 346 2.24 -0.17 -18.69
CA ASP A 346 1.79 1.22 -18.76
C ASP A 346 1.17 1.69 -17.43
N ASP A 347 0.28 0.89 -16.83
CA ASP A 347 -0.33 1.21 -15.54
C ASP A 347 0.69 1.21 -14.38
N VAL A 348 1.52 0.18 -14.26
CA VAL A 348 2.50 0.08 -13.16
C VAL A 348 3.59 1.14 -13.28
N SER A 349 4.01 1.52 -14.49
CA SER A 349 4.99 2.59 -14.72
C SER A 349 4.53 3.96 -14.22
N ARG A 350 3.21 4.20 -14.25
CA ARG A 350 2.61 5.43 -13.74
C ARG A 350 2.46 5.44 -12.23
N MET A 351 2.38 4.27 -11.58
CA MET A 351 2.28 4.18 -10.13
C MET A 351 3.53 4.78 -9.46
N THR A 352 3.34 5.28 -8.25
CA THR A 352 4.40 5.85 -7.41
C THR A 352 4.02 5.75 -5.94
N ASP A 353 5.03 5.71 -5.08
CA ASP A 353 4.85 5.91 -3.65
C ASP A 353 4.33 7.35 -3.37
N PRO A 354 3.80 7.66 -2.17
CA PRO A 354 3.12 8.94 -1.95
C PRO A 354 4.07 10.14 -2.00
N TYR A 355 5.38 9.89 -1.91
CA TYR A 355 6.41 10.92 -2.04
C TYR A 355 6.85 11.15 -3.48
N GLY A 356 6.35 10.36 -4.46
CA GLY A 356 6.69 10.54 -5.87
C GLY A 356 8.10 10.06 -6.26
N THR A 357 8.74 9.28 -5.39
CA THR A 357 10.18 8.95 -5.48
C THR A 357 10.46 7.56 -6.05
N LYS A 358 9.48 6.66 -6.04
CA LYS A 358 9.65 5.25 -6.41
C LYS A 358 8.86 4.89 -7.66
N LYS A 359 9.51 4.17 -8.57
CA LYS A 359 8.90 3.63 -9.78
C LYS A 359 9.05 2.11 -9.85
N GLN A 360 8.15 1.48 -10.59
CA GLN A 360 8.22 0.06 -10.91
C GLN A 360 7.94 -0.15 -12.40
N MET A 361 8.71 -1.02 -13.03
CA MET A 361 8.54 -1.41 -14.43
C MET A 361 8.50 -2.94 -14.53
N PRO A 362 7.33 -3.55 -14.77
CA PRO A 362 7.25 -4.96 -15.07
C PRO A 362 7.93 -5.29 -16.41
N GLN A 363 8.38 -6.54 -16.55
CA GLN A 363 9.08 -6.99 -17.75
C GLN A 363 8.57 -8.38 -18.18
N PRO A 364 7.68 -8.46 -19.18
CA PRO A 364 7.36 -9.72 -19.83
C PRO A 364 8.50 -10.18 -20.74
N ALA A 365 8.86 -11.46 -20.69
CA ALA A 365 9.73 -12.14 -21.64
C ALA A 365 9.00 -13.39 -22.17
N TYR A 366 9.11 -13.69 -23.47
CA TYR A 366 8.31 -14.78 -24.04
C TYR A 366 8.98 -15.45 -25.24
N SER A 367 8.64 -16.73 -25.42
CA SER A 367 8.93 -17.57 -26.58
C SER A 367 7.63 -18.09 -27.23
N LEU A 368 6.50 -17.40 -26.97
CA LEU A 368 5.20 -17.68 -27.58
C LEU A 368 5.28 -17.59 -29.11
N ARG A 369 4.74 -18.61 -29.78
CA ARG A 369 4.70 -18.67 -31.25
C ARG A 369 3.35 -18.29 -31.85
N LYS A 370 2.34 -18.10 -30.99
CA LYS A 370 0.96 -17.75 -31.37
C LYS A 370 0.44 -16.68 -30.41
N ARG A 371 -0.58 -15.93 -30.86
CA ARG A 371 -1.33 -15.03 -29.99
C ARG A 371 -2.08 -15.88 -28.96
N VAL A 372 -2.00 -15.49 -27.69
CA VAL A 372 -2.76 -16.09 -26.60
C VAL A 372 -3.92 -15.16 -26.30
N VAL A 373 -5.14 -15.65 -26.48
CA VAL A 373 -6.39 -14.92 -26.18
C VAL A 373 -7.18 -15.83 -25.26
N PHE A 374 -7.63 -15.30 -24.12
CA PHE A 374 -8.54 -16.05 -23.26
C PHE A 374 -9.97 -15.95 -23.81
N PRO A 375 -10.73 -17.06 -23.84
CA PRO A 375 -12.14 -17.03 -24.20
C PRO A 375 -12.91 -16.07 -23.29
N ILE A 376 -13.93 -15.41 -23.83
CA ILE A 376 -14.79 -14.51 -23.05
C ILE A 376 -15.59 -15.35 -22.05
N PRO A 377 -15.44 -15.14 -20.73
CA PRO A 377 -16.20 -15.88 -19.74
C PRO A 377 -17.70 -15.59 -19.85
N LYS A 378 -18.52 -16.60 -19.54
CA LYS A 378 -19.99 -16.46 -19.54
C LYS A 378 -20.51 -15.77 -18.27
N GLU A 379 -19.79 -15.96 -17.17
CA GLU A 379 -20.13 -15.40 -15.87
C GLU A 379 -19.73 -13.93 -15.76
N PRO A 380 -20.42 -13.13 -14.94
CA PRO A 380 -20.01 -11.75 -14.72
C PRO A 380 -18.60 -11.69 -14.10
N PRO A 381 -17.81 -10.64 -14.41
CA PRO A 381 -16.47 -10.51 -13.88
C PRO A 381 -16.46 -10.38 -12.35
N PRO A 382 -15.46 -10.93 -11.65
CA PRO A 382 -15.35 -10.82 -10.21
C PRO A 382 -15.15 -9.36 -9.80
N ARG A 383 -15.72 -8.99 -8.65
CA ARG A 383 -15.49 -7.68 -8.05
C ARG A 383 -14.20 -7.72 -7.26
N LEU A 384 -13.14 -7.19 -7.83
CA LEU A 384 -11.91 -6.94 -7.07
C LEU A 384 -12.16 -5.83 -6.05
N SER A 385 -11.71 -6.02 -4.82
CA SER A 385 -11.74 -5.04 -3.73
C SER A 385 -10.78 -3.88 -4.05
N LEU A 386 -11.23 -2.98 -4.92
CA LEU A 386 -10.52 -1.76 -5.29
C LEU A 386 -11.14 -0.60 -4.52
N ARG A 387 -10.55 -0.23 -3.40
CA ARG A 387 -10.83 1.10 -2.80
C ARG A 387 -10.07 2.14 -3.63
N SER A 388 -10.79 3.17 -4.06
CA SER A 388 -10.27 4.25 -4.92
C SER A 388 -8.97 4.84 -4.38
N ALA A 389 -8.05 5.17 -5.29
CA ALA A 389 -6.75 5.73 -5.00
C ALA A 389 -6.85 7.01 -4.14
N SER A 390 -6.46 6.91 -2.88
CA SER A 390 -5.98 8.05 -2.08
C SER A 390 -4.95 7.56 -1.05
N SER A 391 -3.68 7.84 -1.36
CA SER A 391 -2.51 7.97 -0.47
C SER A 391 -2.26 6.90 0.62
N ASN A 392 -1.72 5.76 0.16
CA ASN A 392 -0.56 4.97 0.64
C ASN A 392 -0.21 4.83 2.14
N SER A 393 0.13 3.59 2.50
CA SER A 393 1.43 3.29 3.14
C SER A 393 2.16 2.19 2.36
N CYS A 394 3.24 2.59 1.67
CA CYS A 394 4.17 1.69 0.98
C CYS A 394 5.43 1.60 1.84
N GLU A 395 5.63 0.47 2.51
CA GLU A 395 6.88 0.20 3.22
C GLU A 395 7.85 -0.56 2.32
N THR A 396 9.12 -0.17 2.37
CA THR A 396 10.24 -0.93 1.81
C THR A 396 10.65 -2.03 2.76
N GLU A 397 10.67 -3.26 2.28
CA GLU A 397 11.32 -4.36 2.97
C GLU A 397 12.84 -4.28 2.73
N THR A 398 13.59 -4.10 3.82
CA THR A 398 15.04 -4.32 3.93
C THR A 398 15.37 -5.77 4.15
#